data_AF-A0A2W4ZI99-F1
#
_entry.id   AF-A0A2W4ZI99-F1
#
_cell.length_a   1.000
_cell.length_b   1.000
_cell.length_c   1.000
_cell.angle_alpha   90.00
_cell.angle_beta   90.00
_cell.angle_gamma   90.00
#
_symmetry.space_group_name_H-M   'P 1'
#
loop_
_entity.id
_entity.type
_entity.pdbx_description
1 polymer ?
#
loop_
_entity_poly.entity_id
_entity_poly.type
_entity_poly.pdbx_seq_one_letter_code
_entity_poly.pdbx_strand_id
1 'polypeptide(L)'
;MVNRDIRDYLNDILIHIDLAHSFIEGMAFEEFKDDDKTVLALTRALEIVGEATKQIPLTIREQYPKIIWKDIAGMQDKIAHVYFGVSLETVWRTAHEDLPELRPVIQSILDEIQASEEPI
;
A
#
# COMPACT_ATOMS: atom_id res chain seq x y z
N MET A 1 16.81 -0.63 18.39
CA MET A 1 15.66 -0.25 17.55
C MET A 1 16.01 1.06 16.89
N VAL A 2 16.13 1.09 15.56
CA VAL A 2 16.21 2.35 14.82
C VAL A 2 14.85 3.02 14.97
N ASN A 3 14.82 4.27 15.44
CA ASN A 3 13.59 5.05 15.50
C ASN A 3 13.27 5.47 14.07
N ARG A 4 12.19 4.94 13.48
CA ARG A 4 11.77 5.27 12.11
C ARG A 4 10.95 6.56 12.13
N ASP A 5 11.22 7.42 11.15
CA ASP A 5 10.44 8.63 10.90
C ASP A 5 9.16 8.28 10.13
N ILE A 6 8.11 9.12 10.21
CA ILE A 6 6.91 8.93 9.42
C ILE A 6 7.20 8.88 7.91
N ARG A 7 8.17 9.67 7.45
CA ARG A 7 8.63 9.68 6.06
C ARG A 7 9.12 8.31 5.62
N ASP A 8 9.72 7.53 6.52
CA ASP A 8 10.15 6.18 6.20
C ASP A 8 8.95 5.27 5.89
N TYR A 9 7.85 5.42 6.63
CA TYR A 9 6.62 4.64 6.38
C TYR A 9 5.89 5.11 5.11
N LEU A 10 5.86 6.42 4.85
CA LEU A 10 5.28 6.95 3.61
C LEU A 10 6.07 6.47 2.38
N ASN A 11 7.41 6.46 2.48
CA ASN A 11 8.27 5.91 1.44
C ASN A 11 8.06 4.40 1.27
N ASP A 12 7.94 3.63 2.36
CA ASP A 12 7.61 2.20 2.26
C ASP A 12 6.32 1.99 1.47
N ILE A 13 5.26 2.77 1.75
CA ILE A 13 3.99 2.67 1.04
C ILE A 13 4.20 2.96 -0.46
N LEU A 14 4.86 4.06 -0.81
CA LEU A 14 5.09 4.44 -2.21
C LEU A 14 5.89 3.39 -2.96
N ILE A 15 6.99 2.91 -2.38
CA ILE A 15 7.85 1.87 -2.96
C ILE A 15 7.04 0.60 -3.22
N HIS A 16 6.21 0.17 -2.26
CA HIS A 16 5.49 -1.09 -2.40
C HIS A 16 4.25 -0.96 -3.30
N ILE A 17 3.67 0.24 -3.43
CA ILE A 17 2.69 0.51 -4.49
C ILE A 17 3.36 0.40 -5.87
N ASP A 18 4.53 1.00 -6.06
CA ASP A 18 5.24 0.97 -7.34
C ASP A 18 5.69 -0.45 -7.70
N LEU A 19 6.16 -1.22 -6.72
CA LEU A 19 6.48 -2.63 -6.89
C LEU A 19 5.23 -3.45 -7.27
N ALA A 20 4.12 -3.28 -6.55
CA ALA A 20 2.87 -3.97 -6.83
C ALA A 20 2.41 -3.74 -8.27
N HIS A 21 2.47 -2.49 -8.75
CA HIS A 21 2.18 -2.15 -10.14
C HIS A 21 3.14 -2.82 -11.12
N SER A 22 4.45 -2.80 -10.84
CA SER A 22 5.46 -3.41 -11.72
C SER A 22 5.34 -4.93 -11.86
N PHE A 23 4.83 -5.63 -10.84
CA PHE A 23 4.71 -7.09 -10.87
C PHE A 23 3.62 -7.59 -11.81
N ILE A 24 2.59 -6.77 -12.03
CA ILE A 24 1.40 -7.12 -12.80
C ILE A 24 1.26 -6.32 -14.08
N GLU A 25 2.22 -5.43 -14.38
CA GLU A 25 2.21 -4.62 -15.58
C GLU A 25 2.18 -5.51 -16.85
N GLY A 26 1.14 -5.32 -17.67
CA GLY A 26 0.96 -6.09 -18.90
C GLY A 26 0.54 -7.55 -18.70
N MET A 27 0.26 -7.96 -17.47
CA MET A 27 -0.20 -9.30 -17.13
C MET A 27 -1.74 -9.37 -17.16
N ALA A 28 -2.30 -10.47 -17.65
CA ALA A 28 -3.74 -10.75 -17.49
C ALA A 28 -4.01 -11.47 -16.16
N PHE A 29 -5.24 -11.34 -15.64
CA PHE A 29 -5.63 -12.01 -14.39
C PHE A 29 -5.44 -13.54 -14.45
N GLU A 30 -5.70 -14.15 -15.61
CA GLU A 30 -5.52 -15.58 -15.84
C GLU A 30 -4.05 -16.02 -15.77
N GLU A 31 -3.11 -15.14 -16.12
CA GLU A 31 -1.68 -15.41 -15.98
C GLU A 31 -1.23 -15.21 -14.53
N PHE A 32 -1.74 -14.15 -13.88
CA PHE A 32 -1.46 -13.86 -12.48
C PHE A 32 -1.87 -15.00 -11.56
N LYS A 33 -3.07 -15.53 -11.72
CA LYS A 33 -3.60 -16.58 -10.83
C LYS A 33 -2.79 -17.89 -10.88
N ASP A 34 -2.08 -18.11 -12.00
CA ASP A 34 -1.30 -19.32 -12.25
C ASP A 34 0.21 -19.09 -12.02
N ASP A 35 0.63 -17.87 -11.64
CA ASP A 35 2.01 -17.51 -11.28
C ASP A 35 2.15 -17.27 -9.77
N ASP A 36 2.38 -18.36 -9.03
CA ASP A 36 2.58 -18.34 -7.57
C ASP A 36 3.62 -17.31 -7.11
N LYS A 37 4.68 -17.10 -7.89
CA LYS A 37 5.72 -16.12 -7.53
C LYS A 37 5.14 -14.72 -7.55
N THR A 38 4.38 -14.37 -8.59
CA THR A 38 3.76 -13.05 -8.73
C THR A 38 2.64 -12.85 -7.72
N VAL A 39 1.83 -13.88 -7.44
CA VAL A 39 0.85 -13.88 -6.35
C VAL A 39 1.54 -13.55 -5.02
N LEU A 40 2.58 -14.30 -4.66
CA LEU A 40 3.32 -14.09 -3.41
C LEU A 40 3.97 -12.70 -3.34
N ALA A 41 4.57 -12.22 -4.44
CA ALA A 41 5.20 -10.92 -4.51
C ALA A 41 4.19 -9.78 -4.33
N LEU A 42 3.06 -9.85 -5.03
CA LEU A 42 2.00 -8.85 -4.93
C LEU A 42 1.37 -8.86 -3.54
N THR A 43 1.03 -10.03 -3.03
CA THR A 43 0.54 -10.22 -1.66
C THR A 43 1.46 -9.57 -0.65
N ARG A 44 2.78 -9.80 -0.75
CA ARG A 44 3.75 -9.22 0.17
C ARG A 44 3.82 -7.70 0.07
N ALA A 45 3.73 -7.14 -1.13
CA ALA A 45 3.71 -5.69 -1.31
C ALA A 45 2.50 -5.05 -0.62
N LEU A 46 1.31 -5.65 -0.78
CA LEU A 46 0.08 -5.19 -0.14
C LEU A 46 0.14 -5.28 1.40
N GLU A 47 0.71 -6.36 1.95
CA GLU A 47 0.92 -6.47 3.40
C GLU A 47 1.79 -5.33 3.95
N ILE A 48 2.87 -4.98 3.24
CA ILE A 48 3.78 -3.91 3.67
C ILE A 48 3.10 -2.55 3.57
N VAL A 49 2.32 -2.30 2.52
CA VAL A 49 1.47 -1.09 2.41
C VAL A 49 0.55 -0.96 3.62
N GLY A 50 -0.15 -2.05 3.99
CA GLY A 50 -1.06 -2.05 5.13
C GLY A 50 -0.32 -1.82 6.46
N GLU A 51 0.79 -2.51 6.68
CA GLU A 51 1.58 -2.37 7.91
C GLU A 51 2.20 -0.98 8.06
N ALA A 52 2.81 -0.44 7.01
CA ALA A 52 3.35 0.93 7.02
C ALA A 52 2.23 1.96 7.24
N THR A 53 1.05 1.74 6.66
CA THR A 53 -0.12 2.60 6.91
C THR A 53 -0.51 2.65 8.38
N LYS A 54 -0.43 1.52 9.12
CA LYS A 54 -0.74 1.48 10.57
C LYS A 54 0.18 2.37 11.40
N GLN A 55 1.36 2.70 10.90
CA GLN A 55 2.35 3.54 11.60
C GLN A 55 2.14 5.04 11.35
N ILE A 56 1.29 5.43 10.39
CA ILE A 56 0.92 6.83 10.17
C ILE A 56 0.07 7.34 11.37
N PRO A 57 0.46 8.43 12.06
CA PRO A 57 -0.29 8.98 13.19
C PRO A 57 -1.72 9.39 12.82
N LEU A 58 -2.63 9.24 13.78
CA LEU A 58 -4.04 9.62 13.61
C LEU A 58 -4.20 11.10 13.21
N THR A 59 -3.39 11.98 13.79
CA THR A 59 -3.39 13.43 13.49
C THR A 59 -3.12 13.75 12.03
N ILE A 60 -2.39 12.90 11.31
CA ILE A 60 -2.17 13.04 9.86
C ILE A 60 -3.32 12.40 9.10
N ARG A 61 -3.75 11.19 9.49
CA ARG A 61 -4.90 10.53 8.84
C ARG A 61 -6.17 11.39 8.84
N GLU A 62 -6.43 12.12 9.92
CA GLU A 62 -7.57 13.02 10.07
C GLU A 62 -7.54 14.22 9.10
N GLN A 63 -6.36 14.60 8.60
CA GLN A 63 -6.21 15.66 7.58
C GLN A 63 -6.63 15.19 6.18
N TYR A 64 -6.66 13.86 5.96
CA TYR A 64 -7.04 13.26 4.68
C TYR A 64 -8.26 12.33 4.85
N PRO A 65 -9.44 12.87 5.21
CA PRO A 65 -10.64 12.07 5.52
C PRO A 65 -11.26 11.39 4.29
N LYS A 66 -10.82 11.76 3.07
CA LYS A 66 -11.24 11.11 1.83
C LYS A 66 -10.63 9.71 1.68
N ILE A 67 -9.51 9.42 2.36
CA ILE A 67 -8.91 8.09 2.37
C ILE A 67 -9.60 7.24 3.43
N ILE A 68 -10.02 6.03 3.07
CA ILE A 68 -10.53 5.04 4.02
C ILE A 68 -9.35 4.33 4.67
N TRP A 69 -8.64 5.03 5.56
CA TRP A 69 -7.40 4.56 6.19
C TRP A 69 -7.52 3.19 6.85
N LYS A 70 -8.68 2.92 7.44
CA LYS A 70 -8.99 1.63 8.08
C LYS A 70 -8.93 0.47 7.09
N ASP A 71 -9.35 0.69 5.85
CA ASP A 71 -9.35 -0.36 4.83
C ASP A 71 -7.95 -0.69 4.34
N ILE A 72 -7.07 0.31 4.25
CA ILE A 72 -5.66 0.13 3.88
C ILE A 72 -4.89 -0.51 5.03
N ALA A 73 -5.05 -0.01 6.26
CA ALA A 73 -4.41 -0.58 7.44
C ALA A 73 -4.84 -2.03 7.71
N GLY A 74 -6.09 -2.37 7.38
CA GLY A 74 -6.63 -3.74 7.46
C GLY A 74 -6.28 -4.62 6.26
N MET A 75 -5.46 -4.16 5.31
CA MET A 75 -5.12 -4.92 4.11
C MET A 75 -4.39 -6.23 4.44
N GLN A 76 -3.49 -6.22 5.42
CA GLN A 76 -2.83 -7.43 5.91
C GLN A 76 -3.83 -8.44 6.48
N ASP A 77 -4.82 -7.99 7.28
CA ASP A 77 -5.82 -8.89 7.84
C ASP A 77 -6.71 -9.47 6.73
N LYS A 78 -7.13 -8.63 5.77
CA LYS A 78 -7.89 -9.06 4.59
C LYS A 78 -7.11 -10.13 3.81
N ILE A 79 -5.80 -9.96 3.66
CA ILE A 79 -4.89 -10.87 2.96
C ILE A 79 -4.54 -12.14 3.76
N ALA A 80 -4.36 -12.06 5.07
CA ALA A 80 -4.08 -13.24 5.89
C ALA A 80 -5.24 -14.24 5.86
N HIS A 81 -6.48 -13.75 5.69
CA HIS A 81 -7.65 -14.59 5.46
C HIS A 81 -7.76 -15.12 4.01
N VAL A 82 -6.96 -14.60 3.05
CA VAL A 82 -6.92 -15.05 1.64
C VAL A 82 -6.43 -16.48 1.50
N TYR A 83 -5.46 -16.91 2.33
CA TYR A 83 -4.96 -18.29 2.33
C TYR A 83 -6.00 -19.35 2.73
N PHE A 84 -7.15 -18.93 3.26
CA PHE A 84 -8.27 -19.81 3.62
C PHE A 84 -9.43 -19.76 2.61
N GLY A 85 -9.27 -19.09 1.45
CA GLY A 85 -10.23 -19.13 0.35
C GLY A 85 -10.87 -17.81 -0.08
N VAL A 86 -10.19 -16.65 0.09
CA VAL A 86 -10.60 -15.42 -0.61
C VAL A 86 -9.96 -15.35 -1.99
N SER A 87 -10.72 -14.86 -2.95
CA SER A 87 -10.41 -14.77 -4.37
C SER A 87 -9.15 -13.95 -4.66
N LEU A 88 -8.20 -14.53 -5.39
CA LEU A 88 -7.07 -13.83 -6.01
C LEU A 88 -7.51 -12.57 -6.78
N GLU A 89 -8.77 -12.50 -7.20
CA GLU A 89 -9.37 -11.29 -7.79
C GLU A 89 -9.32 -10.09 -6.85
N THR A 90 -9.42 -10.27 -5.53
CA THR A 90 -9.35 -9.15 -4.58
C THR A 90 -7.94 -8.57 -4.53
N VAL A 91 -6.92 -9.43 -4.45
CA VAL A 91 -5.51 -9.01 -4.51
C VAL A 91 -5.22 -8.30 -5.83
N TRP A 92 -5.69 -8.88 -6.93
CA TRP A 92 -5.57 -8.32 -8.27
C TRP A 92 -6.25 -6.96 -8.41
N ARG A 93 -7.51 -6.84 -7.96
CA ARG A 93 -8.32 -5.62 -8.01
C ARG A 93 -7.70 -4.51 -7.19
N THR A 94 -7.27 -4.81 -5.95
CA THR A 94 -6.63 -3.80 -5.10
C THR A 94 -5.39 -3.22 -5.75
N ALA A 95 -4.61 -4.04 -6.46
CA ALA A 95 -3.44 -3.56 -7.17
C ALA A 95 -3.76 -2.71 -8.42
N HIS A 96 -4.88 -2.98 -9.10
CA HIS A 96 -5.30 -2.27 -10.32
C HIS A 96 -6.17 -1.04 -10.08
N GLU A 97 -6.93 -1.01 -8.99
CA GLU A 97 -7.96 0.01 -8.73
C GLU A 97 -7.57 0.85 -7.51
N ASP A 98 -7.36 0.21 -6.35
CA ASP A 98 -7.19 0.93 -5.08
C ASP A 98 -5.81 1.59 -4.96
N LEU A 99 -4.73 0.87 -5.28
CA LEU A 99 -3.37 1.39 -5.12
C LEU A 99 -3.05 2.59 -6.03
N PRO A 100 -3.45 2.62 -7.32
CA PRO A 100 -3.25 3.79 -8.17
C PRO A 100 -3.91 5.06 -7.64
N GLU A 101 -5.09 4.94 -7.00
CA GLU A 101 -5.76 6.07 -6.36
C GLU A 101 -5.07 6.51 -5.06
N LEU A 102 -4.51 5.57 -4.29
CA LEU A 102 -3.82 5.85 -3.05
C LEU A 102 -2.47 6.56 -3.27
N ARG A 103 -1.71 6.13 -4.28
CA ARG A 103 -0.34 6.60 -4.56
C ARG A 103 -0.18 8.13 -4.54
N PRO A 104 -0.93 8.93 -5.34
CA PRO A 104 -0.74 10.38 -5.38
C PRO A 104 -1.05 11.06 -4.04
N VAL A 105 -1.94 10.48 -3.23
CA VAL A 105 -2.28 11.05 -1.92
C VAL A 105 -1.14 10.83 -0.93
N ILE A 106 -0.55 9.64 -0.91
CA ILE A 106 0.63 9.35 -0.07
C ILE A 106 1.81 10.22 -0.48
N GLN A 107 2.01 10.44 -1.79
CA GLN A 107 3.04 11.36 -2.28
C GLN A 107 2.79 12.78 -1.79
N SER A 108 1.55 13.27 -1.86
CA SER A 108 1.20 14.61 -1.38
C SER A 108 1.49 14.78 0.11
N ILE A 109 1.16 13.78 0.93
CA ILE A 109 1.47 13.77 2.38
C ILE A 109 2.98 13.88 2.61
N LEU A 110 3.76 13.09 1.87
CA LEU A 110 5.22 13.10 1.98
C LEU A 110 5.81 14.46 1.62
N ASP A 111 5.36 15.05 0.50
CA ASP A 111 5.80 16.35 0.02
C ASP A 111 5.46 17.48 1.02
N GLU A 112 4.25 17.46 1.60
CA GLU A 112 3.82 18.43 2.62
C GLU A 112 4.67 18.36 3.89
N ILE A 113 4.98 17.15 4.37
CA ILE A 113 5.84 16.96 5.54
C ILE A 113 7.26 17.48 5.25
N GLN A 114 7.80 17.20 4.06
CA GLN A 114 9.12 17.68 3.66
C GLN A 114 9.17 19.22 3.55
N ALA A 115 8.13 19.85 2.97
CA ALA A 115 8.05 21.30 2.86
C ALA A 115 7.90 22.01 4.21
N SER A 116 7.27 21.37 5.21
CA SER A 116 7.12 21.92 6.56
C SER A 116 8.41 21.95 7.39
N GLU A 117 9.48 21.29 6.92
CA GLU A 117 10.79 21.22 7.57
C GLU A 117 11.87 22.06 6.87
N GLU A 118 11.57 22.78 5.77
CA GLU A 118 12.57 23.67 5.16
C GLU A 118 12.97 24.79 6.14
N PRO A 119 14.25 24.87 6.55
CA PRO A 119 14.73 25.99 7.34
C PRO A 119 14.80 27.22 6.42
N ILE A 120 14.13 28.31 6.83
CA ILE A 120 14.32 29.65 6.27
C ILE A 120 15.80 30.04 6.35
#